data_AF-A0A3N0I083-F1
#
_entry.id   AF-A0A3N0I083-F1
#
_cell.length_a   1.000
_cell.length_b   1.000
_cell.length_c   1.000
_cell.angle_alpha   90.00
_cell.angle_beta   90.00
_cell.angle_gamma   90.00
#
_symmetry.space_group_name_H-M   'P 1'
#
loop_
_entity.id
_entity.type
_entity.pdbx_description
1 polymer ?
#
loop_
_entity_poly.entity_id
_entity_poly.type
_entity_poly.pdbx_seq_one_letter_code
_entity_poly.pdbx_strand_id
1 'polypeptide(L)'
;MVKYKYDFTQFINEHQSEIFGKEKNFLGHSYVSKYRKQINALNIKMNEVINAYGTKDKKFLLGLFSMAISQINKMIKPNVKLYEDDFYALFDKE
;
A
#
# COMPACT_ATOMS: atom_id res chain seq x y z
N MET A 1 3.15 15.47 13.73
CA MET A 1 2.95 14.39 12.72
C MET A 1 1.52 13.92 12.83
N VAL A 2 0.78 13.88 11.72
CA VAL A 2 -0.55 13.24 11.72
C VAL A 2 -0.32 11.74 11.94
N LYS A 3 -0.84 11.20 13.04
CA LYS A 3 -0.76 9.77 13.35
C LYS A 3 -1.97 9.12 12.71
N TYR A 4 -1.74 8.40 11.62
CA TYR A 4 -2.77 7.62 10.95
C TYR A 4 -3.03 6.33 11.72
N LYS A 5 -4.27 5.83 11.64
CA LYS A 5 -4.65 4.57 12.30
C LYS A 5 -3.94 3.38 11.66
N TYR A 6 -3.74 3.44 10.34
CA TYR A 6 -3.07 2.43 9.54
C TYR A 6 -1.86 3.04 8.84
N ASP A 7 -0.70 2.38 8.90
CA ASP A 7 0.52 2.82 8.23
C ASP A 7 0.77 2.02 6.93
N PHE A 8 0.16 2.50 5.84
CA PHE A 8 0.37 1.91 4.52
C PHE A 8 1.76 2.20 3.97
N THR A 9 2.49 3.19 4.51
CA THR A 9 3.88 3.46 4.10
C THR A 9 4.78 2.35 4.61
N GLN A 10 4.63 1.98 5.88
CA GLN A 10 5.32 0.84 6.48
C GLN A 10 4.94 -0.45 5.76
N PHE A 11 3.65 -0.70 5.54
CA PHE A 11 3.19 -1.88 4.80
C PHE A 11 3.86 -1.98 3.42
N ILE A 12 3.87 -0.90 2.63
CA ILE A 12 4.50 -0.90 1.31
C ILE A 12 6.01 -1.13 1.41
N ASN A 13 6.66 -0.66 2.49
CA ASN A 13 8.08 -0.86 2.72
C ASN A 13 8.43 -2.32 3.03
N GLU A 14 7.58 -3.00 3.79
CA GLU A 14 7.72 -4.42 4.14
C GLU A 14 7.40 -5.34 2.96
N HIS A 15 6.49 -4.94 2.07
CA HIS A 15 6.04 -5.72 0.91
C HIS A 15 6.52 -5.17 -0.45
N GLN A 16 7.70 -4.54 -0.50
CA GLN A 16 8.19 -3.91 -1.74
C GLN A 16 8.34 -4.92 -2.88
N SER A 17 8.80 -6.12 -2.59
CA SER A 17 9.09 -7.13 -3.61
C SER A 17 7.81 -7.65 -4.26
N GLU A 18 6.74 -7.77 -3.49
CA GLU A 18 5.43 -8.26 -3.86
C GLU A 18 4.62 -7.20 -4.62
N ILE A 19 4.78 -5.93 -4.21
CA ILE A 19 4.09 -4.77 -4.79
C ILE A 19 4.77 -4.31 -6.09
N PHE A 20 6.10 -4.20 -6.09
CA PHE A 20 6.86 -3.64 -7.22
C PHE A 20 7.58 -4.70 -8.07
N GLY A 21 7.50 -5.98 -7.69
CA GLY A 21 8.22 -7.09 -8.30
C GLY A 21 9.71 -7.16 -7.90
N LYS A 22 10.18 -6.24 -7.06
CA LYS A 22 11.58 -6.06 -6.66
C LYS A 22 11.71 -4.99 -5.57
N GLU A 23 12.70 -5.14 -4.70
CA GLU A 23 12.94 -4.18 -3.61
C GLU A 23 13.61 -2.88 -4.08
N LYS A 24 14.46 -2.96 -5.11
CA LYS A 24 15.28 -1.84 -5.60
C LYS A 24 15.14 -1.66 -7.10
N ASN A 25 15.17 -0.41 -7.56
CA ASN A 25 15.19 -0.10 -8.98
C ASN A 25 16.59 -0.33 -9.59
N PHE A 26 16.75 -0.08 -10.90
CA PHE A 26 18.01 -0.33 -11.61
C PHE A 26 19.20 0.52 -11.09
N LEU A 27 18.94 1.62 -10.38
CA LEU A 27 19.93 2.48 -9.74
C LEU A 27 20.21 2.08 -8.28
N GLY A 28 19.63 0.98 -7.80
CA GLY A 28 19.79 0.52 -6.42
C GLY A 28 18.94 1.28 -5.39
N HIS A 29 18.11 2.25 -5.80
CA HIS A 29 17.21 2.95 -4.87
C HIS A 29 15.97 2.11 -4.56
N SER A 30 15.56 2.09 -3.29
CA SER A 30 14.27 1.54 -2.87
C SER A 30 13.12 2.18 -3.63
N TYR A 31 12.11 1.37 -3.97
CA TYR A 31 10.89 1.85 -4.60
C TYR A 31 10.07 2.77 -3.71
N VAL A 32 10.12 2.57 -2.38
CA VAL A 32 9.55 3.49 -1.40
C VAL A 32 10.18 4.88 -1.50
N SER A 33 11.50 4.95 -1.62
CA SER A 33 12.20 6.24 -1.76
C SER A 33 11.84 6.92 -3.08
N LYS A 34 11.82 6.16 -4.19
CA LYS A 34 11.49 6.67 -5.52
C LYS A 34 10.07 7.24 -5.59
N TYR A 35 9.09 6.56 -5.00
CA TYR A 35 7.67 6.90 -5.09
C TYR A 35 7.09 7.50 -3.80
N ARG A 36 7.95 8.06 -2.94
CA ARG A 36 7.60 8.55 -1.60
C ARG A 36 6.38 9.48 -1.60
N LYS A 37 6.28 10.41 -2.56
CA LYS A 37 5.15 11.36 -2.62
C LYS A 37 3.82 10.64 -2.91
N GLN A 38 3.83 9.70 -3.85
CA GLN A 38 2.66 8.92 -4.22
C GLN A 38 2.24 7.97 -3.09
N ILE A 39 3.20 7.33 -2.45
CA ILE A 39 2.97 6.45 -1.30
C ILE A 39 2.38 7.23 -0.12
N ASN A 40 2.91 8.41 0.19
CA ASN A 40 2.34 9.27 1.22
C ASN A 40 0.91 9.69 0.89
N ALA A 41 0.63 10.09 -0.36
CA ALA A 41 -0.73 10.44 -0.79
C ALA A 41 -1.70 9.25 -0.68
N LEU A 42 -1.25 8.05 -1.06
CA LEU A 42 -2.01 6.81 -0.90
C LEU A 42 -2.30 6.53 0.58
N ASN A 43 -1.31 6.65 1.46
CA ASN A 43 -1.48 6.44 2.89
C ASN A 43 -2.56 7.37 3.48
N ILE A 44 -2.54 8.66 3.10
CA ILE A 44 -3.55 9.62 3.52
C ILE A 44 -4.93 9.21 3.01
N LYS A 45 -5.06 8.94 1.71
CA LYS A 45 -6.34 8.62 1.07
C LYS A 45 -6.97 7.33 1.59
N MET A 46 -6.17 6.29 1.82
CA MET A 46 -6.66 5.05 2.43
C MET A 46 -7.20 5.29 3.83
N ASN A 47 -6.49 6.05 4.66
CA ASN A 47 -6.97 6.39 6.00
C ASN A 47 -8.24 7.27 5.96
N GLU A 48 -8.36 8.21 5.01
CA GLU A 48 -9.60 8.97 4.81
C GLU A 48 -10.78 8.06 4.46
N VAL A 49 -10.60 7.13 3.53
CA VAL A 49 -11.62 6.15 3.13
C VAL A 49 -12.01 5.28 4.33
N ILE A 50 -11.03 4.75 5.07
CA ILE A 50 -11.28 3.89 6.23
C ILE A 50 -11.99 4.65 7.35
N ASN A 51 -11.65 5.92 7.58
CA ASN A 51 -12.33 6.74 8.58
C ASN A 51 -13.80 7.02 8.20
N ALA A 52 -14.09 7.15 6.91
CA ALA A 52 -15.45 7.41 6.42
C ALA A 52 -16.33 6.15 6.32
N TYR A 53 -15.74 5.02 5.92
CA TYR A 53 -16.49 3.81 5.54
C TYR A 53 -16.17 2.57 6.39
N GLY A 54 -15.17 2.65 7.27
CA GLY A 54 -14.71 1.56 8.13
C GLY A 54 -13.85 0.51 7.41
N THR A 55 -13.60 -0.59 8.10
CA THR A 55 -12.71 -1.70 7.67
C THR A 55 -13.44 -3.01 7.39
N LYS A 56 -14.78 -3.02 7.43
CA LYS A 56 -15.59 -4.24 7.29
C LYS A 56 -15.41 -4.91 5.93
N ASP A 57 -15.34 -4.13 4.85
CA ASP A 57 -15.11 -4.65 3.49
C ASP A 57 -13.62 -4.58 3.13
N LYS A 58 -12.85 -5.51 3.71
CA LYS A 58 -11.40 -5.59 3.50
C LYS A 58 -11.03 -5.86 2.03
N LYS A 59 -11.87 -6.62 1.32
CA LYS A 59 -11.66 -6.96 -0.09
C LYS A 59 -11.80 -5.73 -0.98
N PHE A 60 -12.79 -4.88 -0.70
CA PHE A 60 -12.92 -3.58 -1.36
C PHE A 60 -11.68 -2.69 -1.09
N LEU A 61 -11.24 -2.59 0.16
CA LEU A 61 -10.05 -1.81 0.53
C LEU A 61 -8.78 -2.33 -0.18
N LEU A 62 -8.63 -3.64 -0.28
CA LEU A 62 -7.52 -4.27 -1.01
C LEU A 62 -7.58 -3.93 -2.51
N GLY A 63 -8.78 -3.98 -3.10
CA GLY A 63 -9.00 -3.59 -4.49
C GLY A 63 -8.61 -2.14 -4.76
N LEU A 64 -9.05 -1.21 -3.88
CA LEU A 64 -8.67 0.21 -3.96
C LEU A 64 -7.16 0.41 -3.82
N PHE A 65 -6.55 -0.25 -2.83
CA PHE A 65 -5.11 -0.16 -2.60
C PHE A 65 -4.32 -0.65 -3.81
N SER A 66 -4.64 -1.85 -4.33
CA SER A 66 -4.00 -2.43 -5.51
C SER A 66 -4.17 -1.56 -6.76
N MET A 67 -5.38 -1.01 -6.96
CA MET A 67 -5.65 -0.08 -8.05
C MET A 67 -4.74 1.15 -7.94
N ALA A 68 -4.66 1.78 -6.76
CA ALA A 68 -3.84 2.96 -6.56
C ALA A 68 -2.34 2.67 -6.75
N ILE A 69 -1.83 1.53 -6.28
CA ILE A 69 -0.47 1.07 -6.55
C ILE A 69 -0.20 0.98 -8.06
N SER A 70 -1.10 0.37 -8.83
CA SER A 70 -0.96 0.23 -10.29
C SER A 70 -0.90 1.59 -11.03
N GLN A 71 -1.47 2.64 -10.43
CA GLN A 71 -1.45 3.99 -10.98
C GLN A 71 -0.15 4.75 -10.68
N ILE A 72 0.65 4.32 -9.70
CA ILE A 72 1.95 4.93 -9.39
C ILE A 72 2.89 4.86 -10.59
N ASN A 73 2.90 3.72 -11.30
CA ASN A 73 3.64 3.56 -12.54
C ASN A 73 3.04 2.42 -13.37
N LYS A 74 2.86 2.64 -14.67
CA LYS A 74 2.27 1.65 -15.60
C LYS A 74 3.02 0.31 -15.69
N MET A 75 4.30 0.28 -15.31
CA MET A 75 5.10 -0.94 -15.28
C MET A 75 4.91 -1.76 -13.99
N ILE A 76 4.28 -1.18 -12.96
CA ILE A 76 4.00 -1.87 -11.70
C ILE A 76 2.74 -2.71 -11.89
N LYS A 77 2.87 -4.01 -11.69
CA LYS A 77 1.76 -4.97 -11.68
C LYS A 77 1.80 -5.69 -10.33
N PRO A 78 1.13 -5.16 -9.29
CA PRO A 78 1.21 -5.73 -7.96
C PRO A 78 0.62 -7.15 -7.97
N ASN A 79 1.33 -8.09 -7.36
CA ASN A 79 0.81 -9.44 -7.20
C ASN A 79 0.06 -9.53 -5.86
N VAL A 80 -1.23 -9.17 -5.91
CA VAL A 80 -2.12 -9.11 -4.73
C VAL A 80 -2.06 -10.38 -3.88
N LYS A 81 -1.97 -11.56 -4.51
CA LYS A 81 -1.94 -12.85 -3.82
C LYS A 81 -0.76 -13.02 -2.85
N LEU A 82 0.32 -12.27 -3.05
CA LEU A 82 1.53 -12.38 -2.21
C LEU A 82 1.47 -11.54 -0.93
N TYR A 83 0.55 -10.58 -0.84
CA TYR A 83 0.43 -9.70 0.33
C TYR A 83 -1.02 -9.55 0.82
N GLU A 84 -1.97 -10.30 0.26
CA GLU A 84 -3.40 -10.23 0.60
C GLU A 84 -3.66 -10.51 2.09
N ASP A 85 -3.11 -11.62 2.60
CA ASP A 85 -3.31 -12.02 3.99
C ASP A 85 -2.72 -11.00 4.96
N ASP A 86 -1.51 -10.50 4.68
CA ASP A 86 -0.85 -9.46 5.48
C ASP A 86 -1.61 -8.13 5.41
N PHE A 87 -2.20 -7.79 4.26
CA PHE A 87 -3.03 -6.61 4.11
C PHE A 87 -4.29 -6.72 4.97
N TYR A 88 -4.96 -7.88 4.99
CA TYR A 88 -6.12 -8.09 5.85
C TYR A 88 -5.75 -8.04 7.34
N ALA A 89 -4.58 -8.57 7.69
CA ALA A 89 -4.06 -8.57 9.05
C ALA A 89 -3.80 -7.15 9.60
N LEU A 90 -3.68 -6.13 8.75
CA LEU A 90 -3.64 -4.72 9.20
C LEU A 90 -4.86 -4.35 10.03
N PHE A 91 -6.03 -4.88 9.67
CA PHE A 91 -7.33 -4.54 10.26
C PHE A 91 -7.75 -5.48 11.38
N ASP A 92 -7.10 -6.64 11.53
CA ASP A 92 -7.42 -7.64 12.56
C ASP A 92 -6.76 -7.36 13.90
N LYS A 93 -5.86 -6.37 13.97
CA LYS A 93 -5.22 -5.91 15.22
C LYS A 93 -6.06 -4.87 15.98
N GLU A 94 -7.35 -4.73 15.66
CA GLU A 94 -8.31 -3.86 16.36
C GLU A 94 -8.84 -4.49 17.66
#